data_AF-A0A7J9LZQ7-F1
#
_entry.id   AF-A0A7J9LZQ7-F1
#
_cell.length_a   1.000
_cell.length_b   1.000
_cell.length_c   1.000
_cell.angle_alpha   90.00
_cell.angle_beta   90.00
_cell.angle_gamma   90.00
#
_symmetry.space_group_name_H-M   'P 1'
#
loop_
_entity.id
_entity.type
_entity.pdbx_description
1 polymer ?
#
loop_
_entity_poly.entity_id
_entity_poly.type
_entity_poly.pdbx_seq_one_letter_code
_entity_poly.pdbx_strand_id
1 'polypeptide(L)' 'MALNRRGNRANSIIDDLTEAVELSSDNVKVFCLLGKCYEMKKMKSEAKAAFKEALKTEPSSYVALAALHRLRR' A
#
# COMPACT_ATOMS: atom_id res chain seq x y z
N MET A 1 19.64 7.20 -19.19
CA MET A 1 18.56 7.98 -18.53
C MET A 1 17.39 7.05 -18.17
N ALA A 2 17.39 6.41 -16.99
CA ALA A 2 16.41 5.34 -16.68
C ALA A 2 15.76 5.43 -15.28
N LEU A 3 15.46 6.64 -14.77
CA LEU A 3 14.82 6.79 -13.44
C LEU A 3 13.30 7.01 -13.43
N ASN A 4 12.62 7.11 -14.58
CA ASN A 4 11.18 7.45 -14.59
C ASN A 4 10.19 6.28 -14.69
N ARG A 5 10.63 5.01 -14.68
CA ARG A 5 9.68 3.88 -14.75
C ARG A 5 9.04 3.50 -13.41
N ARG A 6 9.63 3.89 -12.27
CA ARG A 6 9.13 3.48 -10.94
C ARG A 6 7.87 4.25 -10.52
N GLY A 7 7.81 5.55 -10.78
CA GLY A 7 6.63 6.37 -10.46
C GLY A 7 5.42 6.00 -11.32
N ASN A 8 5.63 5.72 -12.61
CA ASN A 8 4.53 5.42 -13.53
C ASN A 8 3.93 4.02 -13.30
N ARG A 9 4.75 3.03 -12.93
CA ARG A 9 4.26 1.70 -12.54
C ARG A 9 3.49 1.73 -11.22
N ALA A 10 3.89 2.57 -10.27
CA ALA A 10 3.18 2.69 -9.01
C ALA A 10 1.74 3.20 -9.21
N ASN A 11 1.49 4.06 -10.21
CA ASN A 11 0.13 4.49 -10.55
C ASN A 11 -0.71 3.34 -11.09
N SER A 12 -0.21 2.63 -12.10
CA SER A 12 -0.91 1.46 -12.67
C SER A 12 -1.22 0.42 -11.59
N ILE A 13 -0.24 0.11 -10.74
CA ILE A 13 -0.41 -0.86 -9.66
C ILE A 13 -1.44 -0.38 -8.64
N ILE A 14 -1.55 0.92 -8.37
CA ILE A 14 -2.60 1.43 -7.48
C ILE A 14 -3.96 1.15 -8.09
N ASP A 15 -4.20 1.51 -9.35
CA ASP A 15 -5.45 1.25 -10.07
C ASP A 15 -5.82 -0.24 -10.06
N ASP A 16 -4.89 -1.11 -10.50
CA ASP A 16 -5.07 -2.56 -10.53
C ASP A 16 -5.40 -3.14 -9.14
N LEU A 17 -4.78 -2.59 -8.08
CA LEU A 17 -5.04 -3.02 -6.71
C LEU A 17 -6.39 -2.51 -6.20
N THR A 18 -6.84 -1.31 -6.58
CA THR A 18 -8.18 -0.81 -6.21
C THR A 18 -9.27 -1.69 -6.78
N GLU A 19 -9.19 -2.06 -8.06
CA GLU A 19 -10.13 -2.99 -8.67
C GLU A 19 -10.08 -4.37 -7.99
N ALA A 20 -8.88 -4.83 -7.61
CA ALA A 20 -8.72 -6.05 -6.84
C ALA A 20 -9.33 -5.98 -5.42
N VAL A 21 -9.33 -4.82 -4.75
CA VAL A 21 -10.04 -4.63 -3.48
C VAL A 21 -11.56 -4.74 -3.66
N GLU A 22 -12.08 -4.19 -4.77
CA GLU A 22 -13.51 -4.29 -5.10
C GLU A 22 -13.93 -5.73 -5.41
N LEU A 23 -13.06 -6.49 -6.08
CA LEU A 23 -13.31 -7.91 -6.41
C LEU A 23 -13.01 -8.86 -5.26
N SER A 24 -12.10 -8.50 -4.35
CA SER A 24 -11.65 -9.35 -3.23
C SER A 24 -11.25 -8.47 -2.05
N SER A 25 -12.26 -8.07 -1.28
CA SER A 25 -12.15 -7.12 -0.16
C SER A 25 -11.38 -7.67 1.06
N ASP A 26 -11.08 -8.97 1.08
CA ASP A 26 -10.49 -9.67 2.23
C ASP A 26 -8.97 -9.90 2.11
N ASN A 27 -8.31 -9.25 1.15
CA ASN A 27 -6.92 -9.53 0.87
C ASN A 27 -5.99 -8.45 1.45
N VAL A 28 -5.54 -8.68 2.68
CA VAL A 28 -4.52 -7.88 3.42
C VAL A 28 -3.31 -7.54 2.56
N LYS A 29 -2.93 -8.45 1.66
CA LYS A 29 -1.82 -8.27 0.73
C LYS A 29 -2.04 -7.07 -0.19
N VAL A 30 -3.27 -6.85 -0.65
CA VAL A 30 -3.63 -5.74 -1.55
C VAL A 30 -3.47 -4.41 -0.83
N PHE A 31 -3.98 -4.29 0.39
CA PHE A 31 -3.77 -3.10 1.23
C PHE A 31 -2.28 -2.85 1.55
N CYS A 32 -1.51 -3.91 1.81
CA CYS A 32 -0.07 -3.79 2.03
C CYS A 32 0.69 -3.30 0.78
N LEU A 33 0.30 -3.78 -0.40
CA LEU A 33 0.89 -3.37 -1.67
C LEU A 33 0.51 -1.92 -2.01
N LEU A 34 -0.75 -1.52 -1.80
CA LEU A 34 -1.22 -0.14 -1.94
C LEU A 34 -0.40 0.80 -1.03
N GLY A 35 -0.25 0.46 0.24
CA GLY A 35 0.54 1.24 1.18
C GLY A 35 2.00 1.41 0.74
N LYS A 36 2.59 0.36 0.15
CA LYS A 36 3.96 0.38 -0.36
C LYS A 36 4.09 1.26 -1.61
N CYS A 37 3.10 1.23 -2.50
CA CYS A 37 3.02 2.13 -3.65
C CYS A 37 2.88 3.60 -3.22
N TYR A 38 2.02 3.90 -2.24
CA TYR A 38 1.90 5.24 -1.68
C TYR A 38 3.19 5.71 -1.00
N GLU A 39 3.91 4.83 -0.28
CA GLU A 39 5.23 5.12 0.29
C GLU A 39 6.24 5.51 -0.81
N MET A 40 6.26 4.77 -1.93
CA MET A 40 7.10 5.10 -3.09
C MET A 40 6.74 6.44 -3.72
N LYS A 41 5.47 6.85 -3.68
CA LYS A 41 4.99 8.14 -4.15
C LYS A 41 5.16 9.28 -3.13
N LYS A 42 5.80 9.02 -1.97
CA LYS A 42 5.91 9.93 -0.82
C LYS A 42 4.57 10.36 -0.22
N MET A 43 3.48 9.64 -0.54
CA MET A 43 2.13 9.86 -0.03
C MET A 43 1.98 9.16 1.32
N LYS A 44 2.64 9.70 2.36
CA LYS A 44 2.71 9.07 3.69
C LYS A 44 1.32 8.93 4.35
N SER A 45 0.40 9.85 4.08
CA SER A 45 -0.94 9.87 4.70
C SER A 45 -1.79 8.70 4.21
N GLU A 46 -1.84 8.53 2.89
CA GLU A 46 -2.55 7.47 2.18
C GLU A 46 -1.92 6.11 2.45
N ALA A 47 -0.58 6.05 2.51
CA ALA A 47 0.13 4.83 2.91
C ALA A 47 -0.30 4.38 4.32
N LYS A 48 -0.35 5.30 5.29
CA LYS A 48 -0.81 4.98 6.66
C LYS A 48 -2.26 4.51 6.67
N ALA A 49 -3.14 5.11 5.87
CA ALA A 49 -4.53 4.68 5.77
C ALA A 49 -4.63 3.23 5.24
N ALA A 50 -3.94 2.92 4.13
CA ALA A 50 -3.91 1.58 3.55
C ALA A 50 -3.36 0.53 4.54
N PHE A 51 -2.26 0.81 5.24
CA PHE A 51 -1.72 -0.12 6.24
C PHE A 51 -2.63 -0.27 7.47
N LYS A 52 -3.40 0.76 7.84
CA LYS A 52 -4.40 0.63 8.91
C LYS A 52 -5.55 -0.28 8.50
N GLU A 53 -6.06 -0.16 7.27
CA GLU A 53 -7.07 -1.09 6.76
C GLU A 53 -6.52 -2.52 6.69
N ALA A 54 -5.27 -2.71 6.25
CA ALA A 54 -4.60 -4.01 6.28
C ALA A 54 -4.58 -4.64 7.68
N LEU A 55 -4.31 -3.84 8.72
CA LEU A 55 -4.31 -4.31 10.11
C LEU A 55 -5.72 -4.54 10.69
N LYS A 56 -6.76 -3.92 10.12
CA LYS A 56 -8.14 -4.24 10.50
C LYS A 56 -8.53 -5.64 10.00
N THR A 57 -8.12 -5.98 8.78
CA THR A 57 -8.37 -7.31 8.19
C THR A 57 -7.45 -8.36 8.81
N GLU A 58 -6.15 -8.10 8.94
CA GLU A 58 -5.19 -8.98 9.61
C GLU A 58 -4.31 -8.20 10.58
N PRO A 59 -4.71 -8.17 11.87
CA PRO A 59 -3.97 -7.48 12.92
C PRO A 59 -2.56 -8.03 13.12
N SER A 60 -2.33 -9.29 12.73
CA SER A 60 -1.02 -9.95 12.82
C SER A 60 -0.10 -9.68 11.62
N SER A 61 -0.50 -8.79 10.70
CA SER A 61 0.29 -8.50 9.51
C SER A 61 1.55 -7.71 9.86
N TYR A 62 2.68 -8.41 9.93
CA TYR A 62 3.99 -7.83 10.20
C TYR A 62 4.36 -6.73 9.19
N VAL A 63 3.94 -6.88 7.93
CA VAL A 63 4.24 -5.91 6.86
C VAL A 63 3.58 -4.57 7.14
N ALA A 64 2.29 -4.58 7.49
CA ALA A 64 1.54 -3.36 7.78
C ALA A 64 2.03 -2.68 9.06
N LEU A 65 2.33 -3.47 10.10
CA LEU A 65 2.89 -2.96 11.35
C LEU A 65 4.26 -2.29 11.12
N ALA A 66 5.19 -2.99 10.46
CA ALA A 66 6.53 -2.47 10.16
C ALA A 66 6.48 -1.19 9.31
N ALA A 67 5.56 -1.13 8.35
CA ALA A 67 5.37 0.05 7.51
C ALA A 67 4.81 1.24 8.31
N LEU A 68 3.83 1.04 9.19
CA LEU A 68 3.34 2.10 10.08
C LEU A 68 4.44 2.63 11.00
N HIS A 69 5.29 1.76 11.56
CA HIS A 69 6.45 2.19 12.35
C HIS A 69 7.42 3.05 11.53
N ARG A 70 7.71 2.65 10.28
CA ARG A 70 8.57 3.42 9.37
C ARG A 70 7.98 4.78 9.02
N LEU A 71 6.67 4.85 8.77
CA LEU A 71 5.96 6.08 8.38
C LEU A 71 5.66 7.03 9.55
N ARG A 72 5.76 6.53 10.80
CA ARG A 72 5.63 7.33 12.03
C ARG A 72 6.92 8.09 12.37
N ARG A 73 8.04 7.74 11.74
CA ARG A 73 9.32 8.44 11.82
C ARG A 73 9.45 9.55 10.76
#